data_AF-A0A183FPJ3-F1
#
_entry.id   AF-A0A183FPJ3-F1
#
_cell.length_a   1.000
_cell.length_b   1.000
_cell.length_c   1.000
_cell.angle_alpha   90.00
_cell.angle_beta   90.00
_cell.angle_gamma   90.00
#
_symmetry.space_group_name_H-M   'P 1'
#
loop_
_entity.id
_entity.type
_entity.pdbx_description
1 polymer ?
#
loop_
_entity_poly.entity_id
_entity_poly.type
_entity_poly.pdbx_seq_one_letter_code
_entity_poly.pdbx_strand_id
1 'polypeptide(L)'
;MPKFSLVPCLISPLQILYVVDRVFERQLRCKEGNEVMSVKLWIILFVLREAYKFVSEMVSSNKGFREACLVYAKLLLKWEPGEQVRKNQETLLRNAIAAFPYHHSLLYETMAKAMSKTPFGERPTAFEYIVQGLFGQRLLMVSKFCATCGSCTAKKRCSKCKLPYCSVECQKFDWPIHKVCCESIKSWNTEPDVRDSISLEELQAQIGEIDV
;
A
#
# COMPACT_ATOMS: atom_id res chain seq x y z
N MET A 1 20.06 -16.01 37.73
CA MET A 1 19.41 -15.15 36.72
C MET A 1 19.87 -15.61 35.34
N PRO A 2 19.00 -16.23 34.52
CA PRO A 2 19.39 -16.66 33.19
C PRO A 2 19.44 -15.46 32.26
N LYS A 3 20.58 -15.31 31.57
CA LYS A 3 20.78 -14.35 30.48
C LYS A 3 19.87 -14.78 29.33
N PHE A 4 18.91 -13.93 28.95
CA PHE A 4 18.20 -14.06 27.68
C PHE A 4 19.18 -13.75 26.54
N SER A 5 19.94 -14.76 26.11
CA SER A 5 20.59 -14.73 24.82
C SER A 5 19.51 -14.71 23.74
N LEU A 6 19.46 -13.63 22.97
CA LEU A 6 18.68 -13.49 21.75
C LEU A 6 19.02 -14.67 20.83
N VAL A 7 18.13 -15.65 20.77
CA VAL A 7 18.17 -16.69 19.74
C VAL A 7 17.85 -15.98 18.43
N PRO A 8 18.76 -15.95 17.44
CA PRO A 8 18.41 -15.47 16.12
C PRO A 8 17.52 -16.54 15.49
N CYS A 9 16.21 -16.42 15.68
CA CYS A 9 15.23 -17.18 14.93
C CYS A 9 15.27 -16.67 13.47
N LEU A 10 16.29 -17.10 12.73
CA LEU A 10 16.49 -16.85 11.32
C LEU A 10 15.47 -17.68 10.55
N ILE A 11 14.22 -17.21 10.52
CA ILE A 11 13.28 -17.69 9.51
C ILE A 11 13.86 -17.20 8.17
N SER A 12 14.35 -18.14 7.37
CA SER A 12 14.84 -17.84 6.02
C SER A 12 13.70 -17.21 5.19
N PRO A 13 14.00 -16.29 4.25
CA PRO A 13 12.97 -15.69 3.40
C PRO A 13 12.09 -16.72 2.67
N LEU A 14 12.65 -17.88 2.32
CA LEU A 14 11.94 -19.01 1.71
C LEU A 14 10.92 -19.65 2.64
N GLN A 15 11.20 -19.72 3.96
CA GLN A 15 10.23 -20.22 4.94
C GLN A 15 9.05 -19.28 5.11
N ILE A 16 9.27 -17.95 5.08
CA ILE A 16 8.17 -16.97 5.12
C ILE A 16 7.27 -17.15 3.90
N LEU A 17 7.84 -17.21 2.70
CA LEU A 17 7.09 -17.44 1.47
C LEU A 17 6.29 -18.73 1.53
N TYR A 18 6.91 -19.83 1.98
CA TYR A 18 6.23 -21.11 2.14
C TYR A 18 5.05 -21.02 3.11
N VAL A 19 5.22 -20.39 4.27
CA VAL A 19 4.13 -20.25 5.25
C VAL A 19 2.97 -19.44 4.67
N VAL A 20 3.24 -18.28 4.06
CA VAL A 20 2.18 -17.43 3.48
C VAL A 20 1.48 -18.17 2.34
N ASP A 21 2.21 -18.87 1.49
CA ASP A 21 1.65 -19.71 0.41
C ASP A 21 0.76 -20.83 0.97
N ARG A 22 1.19 -21.51 2.05
CA ARG A 22 0.37 -22.52 2.71
C ARG A 22 -0.91 -21.96 3.32
N VAL A 23 -0.84 -20.79 3.94
CA VAL A 23 -2.00 -20.12 4.53
C VAL A 23 -2.95 -19.63 3.44
N PHE A 24 -2.41 -19.10 2.34
CA PHE A 24 -3.18 -18.74 1.15
C PHE A 24 -3.92 -19.96 0.59
N GLU A 25 -3.20 -21.05 0.29
CA GLU A 25 -3.79 -22.29 -0.22
C GLU A 25 -4.88 -22.88 0.67
N ARG A 26 -4.78 -22.71 2.00
CA ARG A 26 -5.84 -23.15 2.92
C ARG A 26 -7.15 -22.39 2.71
N GLN A 27 -7.09 -21.09 2.38
CA GLN A 27 -8.31 -20.33 2.07
C GLN A 27 -9.03 -20.88 0.84
N LEU A 28 -8.28 -21.49 -0.07
CA LEU A 28 -8.77 -22.01 -1.35
C LEU A 28 -9.50 -23.35 -1.23
N ARG A 29 -9.24 -24.08 -0.15
CA ARG A 29 -9.79 -25.42 0.09
C ARG A 29 -11.03 -25.39 0.99
N CYS A 30 -11.48 -24.22 1.43
CA CYS A 30 -12.67 -24.05 2.25
C CYS A 30 -13.95 -24.08 1.40
N LYS A 31 -15.01 -24.72 1.91
CA LYS A 31 -16.32 -24.80 1.22
C LYS A 31 -16.98 -23.44 0.98
N GLU A 32 -16.75 -22.48 1.87
CA GLU A 32 -17.10 -21.08 1.71
C GLU A 32 -15.80 -20.27 1.78
N GLY A 33 -15.32 -19.81 0.62
CA GLY A 33 -14.06 -19.08 0.52
C GLY A 33 -14.16 -17.70 1.15
N ASN A 34 -13.25 -17.37 2.07
CA ASN A 34 -13.11 -16.00 2.54
C ASN A 34 -12.38 -15.19 1.47
N GLU A 35 -13.13 -14.57 0.56
CA GLU A 35 -12.58 -13.81 -0.58
C GLU A 35 -11.62 -12.70 -0.11
N VAL A 36 -12.02 -11.96 0.93
CA VAL A 36 -11.23 -10.86 1.51
C VAL A 36 -9.89 -11.36 2.02
N MET A 37 -9.89 -12.46 2.77
CA MET A 37 -8.65 -13.06 3.30
C MET A 37 -7.79 -13.63 2.17
N SER A 38 -8.41 -14.28 1.19
CA SER A 38 -7.72 -14.85 0.02
C SER A 38 -6.97 -13.78 -0.76
N VAL A 39 -7.63 -12.65 -1.06
CA VAL A 39 -7.00 -11.53 -1.75
C VAL A 39 -5.91 -10.88 -0.89
N LYS A 40 -6.14 -10.67 0.42
CA LYS A 40 -5.13 -10.12 1.34
C LYS A 40 -3.85 -10.96 1.34
N LEU A 41 -3.99 -12.27 1.53
CA LEU A 41 -2.87 -13.20 1.56
C LEU A 41 -2.17 -13.28 0.21
N TRP A 42 -2.93 -13.26 -0.88
CA TRP A 42 -2.36 -13.25 -2.23
C TRP A 42 -1.52 -12.00 -2.49
N ILE A 43 -2.02 -10.80 -2.18
CA ILE A 43 -1.26 -9.55 -2.38
C ILE A 43 0.03 -9.60 -1.55
N ILE A 44 -0.04 -10.06 -0.30
CA ILE A 44 1.16 -10.24 0.54
C ILE A 44 2.14 -11.22 -0.12
N LEU A 45 1.66 -12.39 -0.54
CA LEU A 45 2.48 -13.41 -1.18
C LEU A 45 3.14 -12.91 -2.47
N PHE A 46 2.37 -12.25 -3.33
CA PHE A 46 2.82 -11.71 -4.61
C PHE A 46 3.91 -10.65 -4.40
N VAL A 47 3.68 -9.69 -3.51
CA VAL A 47 4.66 -8.64 -3.19
C VAL A 47 5.93 -9.24 -2.58
N LEU A 48 5.80 -10.24 -1.69
CA LEU A 48 6.96 -10.93 -1.12
C LEU A 48 7.76 -11.70 -2.18
N ARG A 49 7.09 -12.35 -3.14
CA ARG A 49 7.75 -13.06 -4.25
C ARG A 49 8.55 -12.11 -5.12
N GLU A 50 7.95 -11.00 -5.54
CA GLU A 50 8.63 -9.98 -6.36
C GLU A 50 9.79 -9.33 -5.60
N ALA A 51 9.59 -9.00 -4.32
CA ALA A 51 10.64 -8.44 -3.48
C ALA A 51 11.81 -9.44 -3.31
N TYR A 52 11.52 -10.71 -3.03
CA TYR A 52 12.55 -11.72 -2.84
C TYR A 52 13.33 -11.98 -4.13
N LYS A 53 12.64 -12.07 -5.28
CA LYS A 53 13.28 -12.22 -6.59
C LYS A 53 14.25 -11.07 -6.87
N PHE A 54 13.82 -9.83 -6.69
CA PHE A 54 14.69 -8.67 -6.88
C PHE A 54 15.88 -8.67 -5.92
N VAL A 55 15.62 -8.93 -4.62
CA VAL A 55 16.66 -8.89 -3.59
C VAL A 55 17.67 -10.02 -3.78
N SER A 56 17.25 -11.23 -4.16
CA SER A 56 18.16 -12.36 -4.39
C SER A 56 19.10 -12.08 -5.57
N GLU A 57 18.59 -11.55 -6.68
CA GLU A 57 19.40 -11.15 -7.84
C GLU A 57 20.45 -10.08 -7.47
N MET A 58 20.07 -9.10 -6.66
CA MET A 58 20.98 -8.04 -6.20
C MET A 58 22.02 -8.55 -5.18
N VAL A 59 21.65 -9.48 -4.32
CA VAL A 59 22.57 -10.12 -3.37
C VAL A 59 23.57 -11.01 -4.10
N SER A 60 23.14 -11.75 -5.12
CA SER A 60 24.03 -12.49 -6.02
C SER A 60 25.02 -11.57 -6.76
N SER A 61 24.66 -10.30 -6.94
CA SER A 61 25.54 -9.24 -7.47
C SER A 61 26.41 -8.57 -6.39
N ASN A 62 26.66 -9.28 -5.28
CA ASN A 62 27.53 -8.90 -4.17
C ASN A 62 27.07 -7.65 -3.37
N LYS A 63 25.77 -7.33 -3.37
CA LYS A 63 25.19 -6.31 -2.48
C LYS A 63 24.71 -6.91 -1.17
N GLY A 64 24.79 -6.14 -0.08
CA GLY A 64 24.23 -6.57 1.21
C GLY A 64 22.69 -6.65 1.16
N PHE A 65 22.09 -7.64 1.82
CA PHE A 65 20.63 -7.84 1.85
C PHE A 65 19.84 -6.57 2.22
N ARG A 66 20.27 -5.86 3.27
CA ARG A 66 19.64 -4.61 3.70
C ARG A 66 19.70 -3.54 2.62
N GLU A 67 20.82 -3.42 1.91
CA GLU A 67 20.98 -2.46 0.83
C GLU A 67 20.07 -2.81 -0.35
N ALA A 68 20.00 -4.09 -0.72
CA ALA A 68 19.11 -4.58 -1.77
C ALA A 68 17.63 -4.25 -1.46
N CYS A 69 17.17 -4.46 -0.22
CA CYS A 69 15.83 -4.07 0.21
C CYS A 69 15.58 -2.56 0.09
N LEU A 70 16.57 -1.73 0.46
CA LEU A 70 16.45 -0.26 0.33
C LEU A 70 16.40 0.17 -1.12
N VAL A 71 17.16 -0.48 -2.01
CA VAL A 71 17.11 -0.24 -3.46
C VAL A 71 15.73 -0.61 -4.00
N TYR A 72 15.17 -1.76 -3.62
CA TYR A 72 13.84 -2.16 -4.04
C TYR A 72 12.75 -1.19 -3.57
N ALA A 73 12.81 -0.74 -2.30
CA ALA A 73 11.89 0.27 -1.79
C ALA A 73 11.98 1.59 -2.58
N LYS A 74 13.19 2.06 -2.92
CA LYS A 74 13.38 3.24 -3.76
C LYS A 74 12.87 3.04 -5.19
N LEU A 75 13.03 1.83 -5.75
CA LEU A 75 12.50 1.49 -7.06
C LEU A 75 10.97 1.63 -7.07
N LEU A 76 10.28 1.05 -6.09
CA LEU A 76 8.81 1.16 -5.98
C LEU A 76 8.35 2.61 -5.78
N LEU A 77 9.12 3.40 -5.02
CA LEU A 77 8.82 4.80 -4.77
C LEU A 77 9.23 5.74 -5.93
N LYS A 78 9.86 5.25 -6.99
CA LYS A 78 10.24 6.12 -8.12
C LYS A 78 9.01 6.89 -8.63
N TRP A 79 9.21 8.18 -8.86
CA TRP A 79 8.20 9.11 -9.35
C TRP A 79 8.86 10.19 -10.19
N GLU A 80 8.24 10.56 -11.30
CA GLU A 80 8.74 11.59 -12.22
C GLU A 80 7.82 12.83 -12.23
N PRO A 81 8.37 14.03 -12.52
CA PRO A 81 7.55 15.24 -12.64
C PRO A 81 6.45 15.09 -13.70
N GLY A 82 5.27 15.62 -13.39
CA GLY A 82 4.06 15.51 -14.24
C GLY A 82 3.24 14.24 -14.02
N GLU A 83 3.78 13.20 -13.38
CA GLU A 83 3.03 11.98 -13.09
C GLU A 83 2.07 12.15 -11.91
N GLN A 84 0.89 11.52 -11.98
CA GLN A 84 -0.07 11.50 -10.87
C GLN A 84 0.10 10.31 -9.93
N VAL A 85 0.80 9.27 -10.37
CA VAL A 85 0.95 8.00 -9.65
C VAL A 85 2.40 7.50 -9.70
N ARG A 86 2.81 6.73 -8.71
CA ARG A 86 4.10 6.02 -8.73
C ARG A 86 3.96 4.77 -9.61
N LYS A 87 4.38 4.85 -10.87
CA LYS A 87 4.18 3.80 -11.86
C LYS A 87 4.68 2.43 -11.43
N ASN A 88 5.83 2.35 -10.75
CA ASN A 88 6.38 1.06 -10.31
C ASN A 88 5.51 0.36 -9.26
N GLN A 89 5.00 1.11 -8.29
CA GLN A 89 4.04 0.59 -7.32
C GLN A 89 2.70 0.24 -7.99
N GLU A 90 2.22 1.08 -8.89
CA GLU A 90 0.97 0.86 -9.62
C GLU A 90 1.04 -0.43 -10.45
N THR A 91 2.12 -0.63 -11.21
CA THR A 91 2.37 -1.85 -11.99
C THR A 91 2.41 -3.07 -11.09
N LEU A 92 3.15 -3.02 -9.97
CA LEU A 92 3.23 -4.14 -9.03
C LEU A 92 1.84 -4.57 -8.53
N LEU A 93 1.01 -3.60 -8.12
CA LEU A 93 -0.32 -3.87 -7.56
C LEU A 93 -1.33 -4.31 -8.62
N ARG A 94 -1.31 -3.72 -9.82
CA ARG A 94 -2.16 -4.18 -10.94
C ARG A 94 -1.81 -5.61 -11.35
N ASN A 95 -0.52 -5.93 -11.43
CA ASN A 95 -0.05 -7.29 -11.73
C ASN A 95 -0.45 -8.27 -10.64
N ALA A 96 -0.35 -7.87 -9.36
CA ALA A 96 -0.79 -8.70 -8.25
C ALA A 96 -2.27 -9.07 -8.39
N ILE A 97 -3.14 -8.11 -8.74
CA ILE A 97 -4.56 -8.38 -8.93
C ILE A 97 -4.78 -9.25 -10.16
N ALA A 98 -4.22 -8.92 -11.32
CA ALA A 98 -4.37 -9.71 -12.54
C ALA A 98 -3.92 -11.17 -12.39
N ALA A 99 -2.88 -11.41 -11.58
CA ALA A 99 -2.34 -12.74 -11.31
C ALA A 99 -3.11 -13.51 -10.22
N PHE A 100 -4.15 -12.92 -9.60
CA PHE A 100 -4.93 -13.59 -8.56
C PHE A 100 -5.59 -14.88 -9.10
N PRO A 101 -5.37 -16.05 -8.49
CA PRO A 101 -5.81 -17.32 -9.10
C PRO A 101 -7.33 -17.58 -9.12
N TYR A 102 -8.14 -16.83 -8.36
CA TYR A 102 -9.58 -17.07 -8.22
C TYR A 102 -10.39 -16.03 -8.99
N HIS A 103 -10.33 -16.12 -10.32
CA HIS A 103 -11.00 -15.15 -11.19
C HIS A 103 -12.52 -15.12 -11.09
N HIS A 104 -13.13 -16.18 -10.54
CA HIS A 104 -14.58 -16.28 -10.28
C HIS A 104 -14.99 -15.61 -8.95
N SER A 105 -14.04 -15.07 -8.19
CA SER A 105 -14.34 -14.34 -6.96
C SER A 105 -15.02 -13.01 -7.28
N LEU A 106 -16.17 -12.73 -6.66
CA LEU A 106 -16.92 -11.49 -6.90
C LEU A 106 -16.09 -10.27 -6.50
N LEU A 107 -15.37 -10.36 -5.38
CA LEU A 107 -14.46 -9.31 -4.94
C LEU A 107 -13.36 -9.03 -5.97
N TYR A 108 -12.72 -10.09 -6.51
CA TYR A 108 -11.74 -9.94 -7.58
C TYR A 108 -12.34 -9.30 -8.82
N GLU A 109 -13.45 -9.82 -9.33
CA GLU A 109 -14.11 -9.30 -10.54
C GLU A 109 -14.46 -7.83 -10.38
N THR A 110 -14.96 -7.44 -9.20
CA THR A 110 -15.28 -6.05 -8.87
C THR A 110 -14.04 -5.16 -8.93
N MET A 111 -12.93 -5.57 -8.32
CA MET A 111 -11.68 -4.80 -8.35
C MET A 111 -11.07 -4.74 -9.77
N ALA A 112 -11.00 -5.86 -10.47
CA ALA A 112 -10.44 -5.92 -11.82
C ALA A 112 -11.25 -5.06 -12.80
N LYS A 113 -12.59 -5.12 -12.73
CA LYS A 113 -13.49 -4.28 -13.53
C LYS A 113 -13.41 -2.80 -13.16
N ALA A 114 -13.16 -2.46 -11.91
CA ALA A 114 -12.95 -1.07 -11.50
C ALA A 114 -11.61 -0.54 -12.05
N MET A 115 -10.53 -1.33 -11.92
CA MET A 115 -9.20 -0.97 -12.42
C MET A 115 -9.13 -0.85 -13.95
N SER A 116 -9.95 -1.60 -14.69
CA SER A 116 -9.98 -1.52 -16.16
C SER A 116 -10.60 -0.23 -16.69
N LYS A 117 -11.39 0.47 -15.87
CA LYS A 117 -11.99 1.78 -16.22
C LYS A 117 -11.03 2.95 -16.04
N THR A 118 -9.93 2.75 -15.31
CA THR A 118 -8.95 3.80 -15.03
C THR A 118 -7.65 3.50 -15.77
N PRO A 119 -7.28 4.33 -16.78
CA PRO A 119 -6.04 4.18 -17.52
C PRO A 119 -4.80 4.10 -16.60
N PHE A 120 -3.76 3.42 -17.08
CA PHE A 120 -2.50 3.37 -16.35
C PHE A 120 -1.87 4.76 -16.28
N GLY A 121 -1.47 5.19 -15.08
CA GLY A 121 -0.92 6.53 -14.86
C GLY A 121 -1.91 7.53 -14.26
N GLU A 122 -3.20 7.18 -14.24
CA GLU A 122 -4.29 7.99 -13.71
C GLU A 122 -4.79 7.46 -12.36
N ARG A 123 -5.66 8.24 -11.72
CA ARG A 123 -6.29 7.89 -10.44
C ARG A 123 -7.78 7.60 -10.63
N PRO A 124 -8.40 6.73 -9.80
CA PRO A 124 -7.83 6.04 -8.63
C PRO A 124 -6.75 4.99 -8.96
N THR A 125 -5.73 4.93 -8.13
CA THR A 125 -4.64 3.95 -8.19
C THR A 125 -5.12 2.54 -7.84
N ALA A 126 -4.37 1.52 -8.23
CA ALA A 126 -4.60 0.16 -7.80
C ALA A 126 -4.57 0.02 -6.28
N PHE A 127 -3.73 0.80 -5.59
CA PHE A 127 -3.72 0.86 -4.12
C PHE A 127 -5.08 1.31 -3.56
N GLU A 128 -5.67 2.37 -4.13
CA GLU A 128 -6.97 2.90 -3.69
C GLU A 128 -8.10 1.88 -3.89
N TYR A 129 -8.13 1.22 -5.05
CA TYR A 129 -9.10 0.14 -5.30
C TYR A 129 -8.92 -1.06 -4.37
N ILE A 130 -7.68 -1.46 -4.08
CA ILE A 130 -7.39 -2.54 -3.13
C ILE A 130 -7.87 -2.16 -1.72
N VAL A 131 -7.59 -0.93 -1.27
CA VAL A 131 -8.03 -0.47 0.04
C VAL A 131 -9.57 -0.43 0.11
N GLN A 132 -10.22 0.12 -0.90
CA GLN A 132 -11.68 0.17 -1.01
C GLN A 132 -12.29 -1.23 -0.99
N GLY A 133 -11.76 -2.18 -1.78
CA GLY A 133 -12.27 -3.54 -1.86
C GLY A 133 -12.08 -4.35 -0.57
N LEU A 134 -10.95 -4.18 0.11
CA LEU A 134 -10.58 -4.99 1.27
C LEU A 134 -11.02 -4.44 2.64
N PHE A 135 -11.22 -3.13 2.72
CA PHE A 135 -11.51 -2.43 3.97
C PHE A 135 -12.72 -1.49 3.88
N GLY A 136 -13.34 -1.38 2.70
CA GLY A 136 -14.50 -0.54 2.44
C GLY A 136 -14.18 0.91 2.12
N GLN A 137 -15.12 1.59 1.46
CA GLN A 137 -14.98 2.98 1.02
C GLN A 137 -14.73 3.95 2.18
N ARG A 138 -15.35 3.69 3.34
CA ARG A 138 -15.24 4.58 4.51
C ARG A 138 -13.78 4.76 4.96
N LEU A 139 -12.97 3.71 4.97
CA LEU A 139 -11.56 3.80 5.38
C LEU A 139 -10.78 4.75 4.47
N LEU A 140 -11.00 4.65 3.16
CA LEU A 140 -10.32 5.48 2.17
C LEU A 140 -10.66 6.97 2.34
N MET A 141 -11.93 7.27 2.63
CA MET A 141 -12.40 8.65 2.85
C MET A 141 -11.82 9.28 4.12
N VAL A 142 -11.82 8.53 5.24
CA VAL A 142 -11.48 9.10 6.56
C VAL A 142 -10.00 9.03 6.91
N SER A 143 -9.21 8.19 6.22
CA SER A 143 -7.78 7.98 6.52
C SER A 143 -6.89 8.76 5.57
N LYS A 144 -5.66 9.04 6.01
CA LYS A 144 -4.56 9.44 5.12
C LYS A 144 -3.51 8.36 5.16
N PHE A 145 -3.11 7.89 3.98
CA PHE A 145 -2.08 6.86 3.85
C PHE A 145 -0.73 7.52 3.60
N CYS A 146 0.29 7.09 4.34
CA CYS A 146 1.65 7.57 4.16
C CYS A 146 2.13 7.30 2.73
N ALA A 147 2.58 8.34 2.02
CA ALA A 147 3.02 8.24 0.63
C ALA A 147 4.32 7.43 0.44
N THR A 148 4.98 7.02 1.53
CA THR A 148 6.21 6.22 1.54
C THR A 148 5.94 4.76 1.89
N CYS A 149 5.14 4.49 2.93
CA CYS A 149 4.97 3.13 3.48
C CYS A 149 3.54 2.61 3.50
N GLY A 150 2.56 3.42 3.05
CA GLY A 150 1.16 3.01 3.02
C GLY A 150 0.47 2.91 4.40
N SER A 151 1.13 3.30 5.51
CA SER A 151 0.47 3.32 6.82
C SER A 151 -0.71 4.31 6.84
N CYS A 152 -1.87 3.89 7.34
CA CYS A 152 -3.07 4.73 7.50
C CYS A 152 -2.97 5.76 8.65
N THR A 153 -1.82 5.87 9.32
CA THR A 153 -1.58 6.76 10.46
C THR A 153 -0.91 8.08 10.07
N ALA A 154 -1.07 8.54 8.82
CA ALA A 154 -0.40 9.75 8.37
C ALA A 154 -0.97 11.00 9.06
N LYS A 155 -0.17 11.58 9.97
CA LYS A 155 -0.49 12.80 10.72
C LYS A 155 0.33 14.02 10.27
N LYS A 156 1.33 13.80 9.42
CA LYS A 156 2.21 14.85 8.88
C LYS A 156 1.95 15.00 7.39
N ARG A 157 2.26 16.16 6.83
CA ARG A 157 2.14 16.43 5.40
C ARG A 157 3.20 17.41 4.93
N CYS A 158 3.54 17.34 3.64
CA CYS A 158 4.33 18.40 3.02
C CYS A 158 3.60 19.74 3.14
N SER A 159 4.30 20.81 3.52
CA SER A 159 3.69 22.14 3.65
C SER A 159 3.21 22.69 2.31
N LYS A 160 3.87 22.34 1.19
CA LYS A 160 3.57 22.81 -0.16
C LYS A 160 2.47 21.99 -0.84
N CYS A 161 2.77 20.74 -1.18
CA CYS A 161 1.87 19.88 -1.97
C CYS A 161 0.89 19.05 -1.14
N LYS A 162 0.94 19.14 0.20
CA LYS A 162 0.09 18.39 1.15
C LYS A 162 0.22 16.86 1.10
N LEU A 163 1.23 16.30 0.44
CA LEU A 163 1.46 14.86 0.42
C LEU A 163 1.64 14.30 1.86
N PRO A 164 0.88 13.27 2.26
CA PRO A 164 0.82 12.78 3.64
C PRO A 164 1.96 11.82 4.01
N TYR A 165 2.41 11.89 5.26
CA TYR A 165 3.42 11.02 5.86
C TYR A 165 3.06 10.62 7.30
N CYS A 166 3.38 9.39 7.69
CA CYS A 166 3.25 8.97 9.09
C CYS A 166 4.37 9.52 9.98
N SER A 167 5.56 9.77 9.44
CA SER A 167 6.73 10.21 10.21
C SER A 167 7.71 11.05 9.39
N VAL A 168 8.64 11.72 10.09
CA VAL A 168 9.69 12.53 9.45
C VAL A 168 10.67 11.62 8.71
N GLU A 169 10.88 10.39 9.18
CA GLU A 169 11.75 9.39 8.56
C GLU A 169 11.19 8.95 7.21
N CYS A 170 9.88 8.69 7.11
CA CYS A 170 9.23 8.38 5.84
C CYS A 170 9.33 9.54 4.85
N GLN A 171 9.16 10.77 5.32
CA GLN A 171 9.34 11.96 4.49
C GLN A 171 10.79 12.11 4.02
N LYS A 172 11.78 11.96 4.91
CA LYS A 172 13.21 12.04 4.57
C LYS A 172 13.62 10.96 3.56
N PHE A 173 13.09 9.75 3.70
CA PHE A 173 13.36 8.66 2.77
C PHE A 173 12.84 8.94 1.36
N ASP A 174 11.64 9.52 1.25
CA ASP A 174 11.01 9.87 -0.04
C ASP A 174 11.49 11.21 -0.61
N TRP A 175 12.03 12.11 0.22
CA TRP A 175 12.38 13.48 -0.15
C TRP A 175 13.24 13.63 -1.42
N PRO A 176 14.27 12.78 -1.68
CA PRO A 176 15.03 12.88 -2.92
C PRO A 176 14.18 12.76 -4.19
N ILE A 177 13.10 11.98 -4.15
CA ILE A 177 12.14 11.75 -5.24
C ILE A 177 11.04 12.81 -5.20
N HIS A 178 10.44 13.00 -4.02
CA HIS A 178 9.34 13.94 -3.85
C HIS A 178 9.74 15.39 -4.18
N LYS A 179 10.93 15.87 -3.78
CA LYS A 179 11.31 17.28 -3.97
C LYS A 179 11.25 17.74 -5.42
N VAL A 180 11.54 16.86 -6.37
CA VAL A 180 11.49 17.17 -7.82
C VAL A 180 10.07 17.06 -8.38
N CYS A 181 9.20 16.28 -7.75
CA CYS A 181 7.80 16.11 -8.14
C CYS A 181 6.84 17.05 -7.38
N CYS A 182 7.33 17.76 -6.36
CA CYS A 182 6.50 18.48 -5.39
C CYS A 182 5.56 19.49 -6.05
N GLU A 183 6.02 20.23 -7.07
CA GLU A 183 5.17 21.20 -7.77
C GLU A 183 4.11 20.50 -8.62
N SER A 184 4.44 19.41 -9.31
CA SER A 184 3.45 18.60 -10.02
C SER A 184 2.42 18.03 -9.05
N ILE A 185 2.85 17.48 -7.92
CA ILE A 185 1.93 16.96 -6.89
C ILE A 185 0.98 18.04 -6.43
N LYS A 186 1.48 19.25 -6.18
CA LYS A 186 0.66 20.38 -5.76
C LYS A 186 -0.42 20.74 -6.79
N SER A 187 -0.17 20.57 -8.09
CA SER A 187 -1.13 20.95 -9.14
C SER A 187 -2.34 20.02 -9.23
N TRP A 188 -2.21 18.75 -8.83
CA TRP A 188 -3.31 17.78 -8.89
C TRP A 188 -3.76 17.27 -7.52
N ASN A 189 -2.98 17.49 -6.46
CA ASN A 189 -3.39 17.21 -5.07
C ASN A 189 -4.18 18.40 -4.50
N THR A 190 -5.19 18.82 -5.27
CA THR A 190 -5.98 20.05 -5.07
C THR A 190 -7.25 19.84 -4.26
N GLU A 191 -7.57 18.60 -3.89
CA GLU A 191 -8.73 18.30 -3.05
C GLU A 191 -8.61 19.08 -1.73
N PRO A 192 -9.49 20.08 -1.48
CA PRO A 192 -9.73 20.50 -0.11
C PRO A 192 -10.25 19.26 0.60
N ASP A 193 -9.58 18.88 1.67
CA ASP A 193 -9.99 17.71 2.42
C ASP A 193 -11.41 17.96 2.94
N VAL A 194 -12.34 17.02 2.76
CA VAL A 194 -13.65 17.08 3.46
C VAL A 194 -13.43 17.22 4.98
N ARG A 195 -12.26 16.81 5.50
CA ARG A 195 -11.80 17.02 6.88
C ARG A 195 -11.23 18.41 7.20
N ASP A 196 -10.84 19.19 6.19
CA ASP A 196 -10.55 20.62 6.36
C ASP A 196 -11.88 21.43 6.42
N SER A 197 -13.01 20.84 6.01
CA SER A 197 -14.35 21.45 5.99
C SER A 197 -15.39 20.84 6.94
N ILE A 198 -15.03 19.81 7.71
CA ILE A 198 -15.89 19.28 8.77
C ILE A 198 -15.07 19.21 10.04
N SER A 199 -15.27 20.18 10.92
CA SER A 199 -14.60 20.18 12.22
C SER A 199 -15.20 19.08 13.10
N LEU A 200 -14.40 18.57 14.05
CA LEU A 200 -14.91 17.65 15.08
C LEU A 200 -16.05 18.29 15.89
N GLU A 201 -16.06 19.62 15.99
CA GLU A 201 -17.13 20.36 16.65
C GLU A 201 -18.44 20.33 15.84
N GLU A 202 -18.38 20.41 14.51
CA GLU A 202 -19.58 20.36 13.64
C GLU A 202 -20.25 18.97 13.65
N LEU A 203 -19.45 17.90 13.71
CA LEU A 203 -19.98 16.53 13.88
C LEU A 203 -20.64 16.34 15.25
N GLN A 204 -20.08 16.94 16.31
CA GLN A 204 -20.66 16.89 17.65
C GLN A 204 -21.95 17.72 17.75
N ALA A 205 -22.00 18.88 17.08
CA ALA A 205 -23.19 19.72 17.03
C ALA A 205 -24.35 19.02 16.31
N GLN A 206 -24.09 18.36 15.17
CA GLN A 206 -25.12 17.63 14.43
C GLN A 206 -25.67 16.41 15.19
N ILE A 207 -24.88 15.79 16.07
CA ILE A 207 -25.36 14.69 16.92
C ILE A 207 -26.25 15.24 18.05
N GLY A 208 -25.92 16.41 18.60
CA GLY A 208 -26.73 17.05 19.64
C GLY A 208 -28.09 17.59 19.16
N GLU A 209 -28.25 17.87 17.86
CA GLU A 209 -29.52 18.32 17.27
C GLU A 209 -30.49 17.18 16.94
N ILE A 210 -30.04 15.91 16.98
CA ILE A 210 -30.89 14.73 16.72
C ILE A 210 -31.54 14.20 18.01
N ASP A 211 -31.06 14.62 19.19
CA ASP A 211 -31.60 14.24 20.51
C ASP A 211 -32.75 15.18 20.99
N VAL A 212 -33.62 15.66 20.09
CA VAL A 212 -34.90 16.31 20.42
C VAL A 212 -36.06 15.60 19.75
#